data_AF-A0A937VAL2-F1
#
_entry.id   AF-A0A937VAL2-F1
#
_cell.length_a   1.000
_cell.length_b   1.000
_cell.length_c   1.000
_cell.angle_alpha   90.00
_cell.angle_beta   90.00
_cell.angle_gamma   90.00
#
_symmetry.space_group_name_H-M   'P 1'
#
loop_
_entity.id
_entity.type
_entity.pdbx_description
1 polymer ?
#
loop_
_entity_poly.entity_id
_entity_poly.type
_entity_poly.pdbx_seq_one_letter_code
_entity_poly.pdbx_strand_id
1 'polypeptide(L)'
;MAGTVVYSVVFVESSSTAGNCSPPDTQTEDWSAARQTTVLTEIADGMAFWTSRASRPSPLTFVLDNLGSRPTSCEPINRPSGDRGLWIADVLTALGLSATPGTHLADTRSLANSRRNALGADWGFLIFVVDSFNDVDGQFPDGRSAFAYLNGPYMVMTYDNGGWGIDRMNLVAAHETGHIFGSLDEYASSECSTADTWGY
;
A
#
# COMPACT_ATOMS: atom_id res chain seq x y z
N MET A 1 12.96 -12.72 -2.74
CA MET A 1 12.36 -12.04 -3.94
C MET A 1 12.96 -12.52 -5.25
N ALA A 2 12.14 -13.09 -6.13
CA ALA A 2 12.52 -13.60 -7.45
C ALA A 2 11.32 -13.58 -8.42
N GLY A 3 11.58 -13.62 -9.73
CA GLY A 3 10.56 -13.72 -10.76
C GLY A 3 9.91 -12.39 -11.15
N THR A 4 8.74 -12.46 -11.77
CA THR A 4 7.93 -11.29 -12.09
C THR A 4 6.96 -11.02 -10.94
N VAL A 5 7.02 -9.82 -10.38
CA VAL A 5 6.16 -9.38 -9.28
C VAL A 5 5.23 -8.29 -9.79
N VAL A 6 3.91 -8.49 -9.72
CA VAL A 6 2.96 -7.40 -9.93
C VAL A 6 2.72 -6.66 -8.61
N TYR A 7 2.76 -5.33 -8.67
CA TYR A 7 2.33 -4.47 -7.58
C TYR A 7 1.16 -3.61 -8.07
N SER A 8 -0.02 -3.84 -7.49
CA SER A 8 -1.22 -3.12 -7.87
C SER A 8 -1.41 -1.91 -6.96
N VAL A 9 -1.41 -0.71 -7.53
CA VAL A 9 -1.56 0.55 -6.77
C VAL A 9 -3.00 1.00 -6.82
N VAL A 10 -3.57 1.30 -5.66
CA VAL A 10 -4.91 1.86 -5.49
C VAL A 10 -4.81 3.19 -4.75
N PHE A 11 -5.40 4.24 -5.32
CA PHE A 11 -5.57 5.52 -4.64
C PHE A 11 -6.89 5.49 -3.88
N VAL A 12 -6.83 5.59 -2.55
CA VAL A 12 -8.03 5.59 -1.71
C VAL A 12 -8.62 6.99 -1.74
N GLU A 13 -9.87 7.10 -2.19
CA GLU A 13 -10.58 8.37 -2.38
C GLU A 13 -11.81 8.39 -1.47
N SER A 14 -11.86 9.31 -0.53
CA SER A 14 -13.05 9.47 0.31
C SER A 14 -14.22 10.00 -0.52
N SER A 15 -15.44 9.70 -0.11
CA SER A 15 -16.64 10.09 -0.86
C SER A 15 -17.82 10.25 0.08
N SER A 16 -18.80 11.05 -0.34
CA SER A 16 -20.05 11.24 0.43
C SER A 16 -21.02 10.05 0.31
N THR A 17 -20.59 8.93 -0.27
CA THR A 17 -21.45 7.75 -0.49
C THR A 17 -21.48 6.87 0.75
N ALA A 18 -22.64 6.30 1.07
CA ALA A 18 -22.77 5.34 2.16
C ALA A 18 -21.85 4.12 1.93
N GLY A 19 -21.22 3.65 3.01
CA GLY A 19 -20.33 2.48 2.99
C GLY A 19 -20.07 2.00 4.42
N ASN A 20 -18.87 1.49 4.67
CA ASN A 20 -18.50 0.96 5.99
C ASN A 20 -18.31 2.03 7.08
N CYS A 21 -18.15 3.30 6.72
CA CYS A 21 -18.25 4.45 7.62
C CYS A 21 -19.67 5.04 7.57
N SER A 22 -20.34 5.08 8.72
CA SER A 22 -21.74 5.51 8.85
C SER A 22 -21.94 6.44 10.04
N PRO A 23 -22.30 7.73 9.82
CA PRO A 23 -22.41 8.38 8.50
C PRO A 23 -21.06 8.38 7.74
N PRO A 24 -21.06 8.58 6.41
CA PRO A 24 -19.83 8.81 5.67
C PRO A 24 -19.05 9.98 6.27
N ASP A 25 -17.73 9.86 6.31
CA ASP A 25 -16.87 10.91 6.83
C ASP A 25 -16.89 12.13 5.88
N THR A 26 -16.53 13.29 6.43
CA THR A 26 -16.34 14.49 5.61
C THR A 26 -15.04 14.37 4.83
N GLN A 27 -15.12 14.55 3.52
CA GLN A 27 -13.94 14.59 2.64
C GLN A 27 -13.06 15.80 3.00
N THR A 28 -11.79 15.53 3.30
CA THR A 28 -10.75 16.55 3.53
C THR A 28 -9.62 16.48 2.52
N GLU A 29 -9.51 15.36 1.80
CA GLU A 29 -8.49 15.11 0.79
C GLU A 29 -9.13 14.72 -0.55
N ASP A 30 -8.47 15.03 -1.67
CA ASP A 30 -8.99 14.72 -3.02
C ASP A 30 -7.86 14.55 -4.02
N TRP A 31 -7.70 13.35 -4.57
CA TRP A 31 -6.58 13.03 -5.45
C TRP A 31 -6.61 13.83 -6.75
N SER A 32 -5.49 14.50 -7.05
CA SER A 32 -5.25 15.03 -8.39
C SER A 32 -4.47 14.04 -9.26
N ALA A 33 -4.74 14.05 -10.58
CA ALA A 33 -4.01 13.20 -11.54
C ALA A 33 -2.48 13.45 -11.52
N ALA A 34 -2.06 14.68 -11.23
CA ALA A 34 -0.64 15.02 -11.10
C ALA A 34 -0.02 14.33 -9.88
N ARG A 35 -0.68 14.38 -8.72
CA ARG A 35 -0.20 13.73 -7.48
C ARG A 35 -0.19 12.21 -7.61
N GLN A 36 -1.18 11.63 -8.28
CA GLN A 36 -1.18 10.20 -8.61
C GLN A 36 0.02 9.82 -9.48
N THR A 37 0.35 10.63 -10.49
CA THR A 37 1.51 10.38 -11.36
C THR A 37 2.82 10.42 -10.57
N THR A 38 2.97 11.38 -9.65
CA THR A 38 4.12 11.46 -8.75
C THR A 38 4.25 10.21 -7.89
N VAL A 39 3.16 9.78 -7.23
CA VAL A 39 3.14 8.56 -6.42
C VAL A 39 3.54 7.32 -7.22
N LEU A 40 2.98 7.14 -8.43
CA LEU A 40 3.33 5.99 -9.27
C LEU A 40 4.80 5.98 -9.66
N THR A 41 5.37 7.16 -9.91
CA THR A 41 6.80 7.33 -10.25
C THR A 41 7.67 6.96 -9.05
N GLU A 42 7.38 7.51 -7.88
CA GLU A 42 8.11 7.22 -6.64
C GLU A 42 8.05 5.73 -6.26
N ILE A 43 6.87 5.11 -6.33
CA ILE A 43 6.73 3.68 -6.08
C ILE A 43 7.56 2.87 -7.08
N ALA A 44 7.54 3.23 -8.37
CA ALA A 44 8.34 2.54 -9.39
C ALA A 44 9.84 2.67 -9.13
N ASP A 45 10.31 3.84 -8.69
CA ASP A 45 11.71 4.04 -8.28
C ASP A 45 12.07 3.22 -7.03
N GLY A 46 11.13 3.07 -6.09
CA GLY A 46 11.25 2.16 -4.95
C GLY A 46 11.39 0.69 -5.37
N MET A 47 10.67 0.25 -6.40
CA MET A 47 10.86 -1.09 -6.98
C MET A 47 12.21 -1.21 -7.71
N ALA A 48 12.68 -0.13 -8.34
CA ALA A 48 13.96 -0.10 -9.05
C ALA A 48 15.14 -0.36 -8.10
N PHE A 49 15.07 0.09 -6.85
CA PHE A 49 16.05 -0.23 -5.79
C PHE A 49 16.33 -1.74 -5.72
N TRP A 50 15.29 -2.57 -5.67
CA TRP A 50 15.42 -4.03 -5.57
C TRP A 50 16.00 -4.64 -6.85
N THR A 51 15.68 -4.07 -8.02
CA THR A 51 16.20 -4.58 -9.29
C THR A 51 17.65 -4.20 -9.57
N SER A 52 18.11 -3.08 -9.00
CA SER A 52 19.47 -2.56 -9.18
C SER A 52 20.55 -3.30 -8.39
N ARG A 53 20.17 -4.23 -7.49
CA ARG A 53 21.14 -4.94 -6.64
C ARG A 53 22.04 -5.84 -7.47
N ALA A 54 23.36 -5.62 -7.36
CA ALA A 54 24.37 -6.27 -8.21
C ALA A 54 24.50 -7.79 -7.99
N SER A 55 24.08 -8.31 -6.84
CA SER A 55 24.24 -9.72 -6.44
C SER A 55 22.89 -10.40 -6.16
N ARG A 56 22.04 -10.51 -7.18
CA ARG A 56 20.76 -11.23 -7.07
C ARG A 56 20.93 -12.69 -7.48
N PRO A 57 20.49 -13.66 -6.67
CA PRO A 57 20.55 -15.08 -7.03
C PRO A 57 19.59 -15.47 -8.16
N SER A 58 18.65 -14.59 -8.52
CA SER A 58 17.61 -14.83 -9.52
C SER A 58 17.20 -13.53 -10.25
N PRO A 59 16.67 -13.63 -11.47
CA PRO A 59 16.02 -12.50 -12.14
C PRO A 59 14.84 -12.00 -11.31
N LEU A 60 14.69 -10.68 -11.20
CA LEU A 60 13.54 -10.03 -10.57
C LEU A 60 13.11 -8.85 -11.43
N THR A 61 11.83 -8.81 -11.76
CA THR A 61 11.17 -7.77 -12.55
C THR A 61 9.89 -7.35 -11.81
N PHE A 62 9.61 -6.05 -11.78
CA PHE A 62 8.36 -5.53 -11.25
C PHE A 62 7.47 -5.01 -12.37
N VAL A 63 6.16 -5.24 -12.24
CA VAL A 63 5.13 -4.78 -13.18
C VAL A 63 4.13 -3.94 -12.41
N LEU A 64 4.02 -2.66 -12.78
CA LEU A 64 3.01 -1.76 -12.24
C LEU A 64 1.63 -2.14 -12.78
N ASP A 65 0.66 -2.25 -11.89
CA ASP A 65 -0.76 -2.36 -12.21
C ASP A 65 -1.54 -1.23 -11.54
N ASN A 66 -1.74 -0.13 -12.27
CA ASN A 66 -2.47 1.02 -11.73
C ASN A 66 -3.98 0.77 -11.73
N LEU A 67 -4.57 0.58 -10.55
CA LEU A 67 -6.01 0.39 -10.37
C LEU A 67 -6.79 1.70 -10.18
N GLY A 68 -6.10 2.86 -10.18
CA GLY A 68 -6.69 4.19 -10.09
C GLY A 68 -7.34 4.51 -8.75
N SER A 69 -8.08 5.62 -8.69
CA SER A 69 -8.88 6.00 -7.52
C SER A 69 -10.05 5.05 -7.31
N ARG A 70 -10.26 4.66 -6.05
CA ARG A 70 -11.41 3.86 -5.63
C ARG A 70 -12.11 4.52 -4.45
N PRO A 71 -13.45 4.63 -4.50
CA PRO A 71 -14.20 5.33 -3.48
C PRO A 71 -14.23 4.54 -2.18
N THR A 72 -14.25 5.27 -1.08
CA THR A 72 -14.63 4.80 0.25
C THR A 72 -15.55 5.82 0.91
N SER A 73 -16.36 5.38 1.86
CA SER A 73 -17.18 6.23 2.73
C SER A 73 -16.39 6.87 3.87
N CYS A 74 -15.14 6.48 4.08
CA CYS A 74 -14.29 6.99 5.15
C CYS A 74 -13.31 8.04 4.61
N GLU A 75 -12.84 8.93 5.46
CA GLU A 75 -11.68 9.79 5.21
C GLU A 75 -10.49 9.17 5.95
N PRO A 76 -9.69 8.31 5.29
CA PRO A 76 -8.80 7.39 6.00
C PRO A 76 -7.76 8.10 6.86
N ILE A 77 -7.22 9.23 6.40
CA ILE A 77 -6.19 9.97 7.12
C ILE A 77 -6.70 10.54 8.45
N ASN A 78 -8.01 10.78 8.56
CA ASN A 78 -8.65 11.25 9.78
C ASN A 78 -9.01 10.12 10.76
N ARG A 79 -8.63 8.87 10.47
CA ARG A 79 -8.91 7.69 11.30
C ARG A 79 -7.63 6.96 11.68
N PRO A 80 -7.55 6.34 12.88
CA PRO A 80 -6.41 5.49 13.23
C PRO A 80 -6.18 4.42 12.17
N SER A 81 -4.92 4.10 11.88
CA SER A 81 -4.56 3.08 10.88
C SER A 81 -5.17 1.68 11.18
N GLY A 82 -5.54 1.45 12.44
CA GLY A 82 -6.31 0.29 12.91
C GLY A 82 -7.65 0.10 12.18
N ASP A 83 -8.29 1.19 11.75
CA ASP A 83 -9.61 1.20 11.09
C ASP A 83 -9.54 0.84 9.61
N ARG A 84 -8.36 0.49 9.08
CA ARG A 84 -8.15 0.16 7.65
C ARG A 84 -9.12 -0.84 7.05
N GLY A 85 -9.64 -1.76 7.85
CA GLY A 85 -10.65 -2.71 7.40
C GLY A 85 -11.87 -2.01 6.81
N LEU A 86 -12.30 -0.88 7.37
CA LEU A 86 -13.48 -0.13 6.92
C LEU A 86 -13.31 0.35 5.47
N TRP A 87 -12.27 1.15 5.21
CA TRP A 87 -12.08 1.77 3.91
C TRP A 87 -11.49 0.82 2.86
N ILE A 88 -10.65 -0.15 3.25
CA ILE A 88 -10.19 -1.19 2.32
C ILE A 88 -11.39 -2.03 1.84
N ALA A 89 -12.35 -2.34 2.71
CA ALA A 89 -13.53 -3.11 2.30
C ALA A 89 -14.41 -2.35 1.28
N ASP A 90 -14.60 -1.04 1.46
CA ASP A 90 -15.29 -0.21 0.45
C ASP A 90 -14.55 -0.24 -0.89
N VAL A 91 -13.23 -0.04 -0.86
CA VAL A 91 -12.37 -0.04 -2.07
C VAL A 91 -12.43 -1.38 -2.80
N LEU A 92 -12.34 -2.50 -2.07
CA LEU A 92 -12.44 -3.84 -2.63
C LEU A 92 -13.85 -4.10 -3.21
N THR A 93 -14.89 -3.57 -2.56
CA THR A 93 -16.26 -3.63 -3.08
C THR A 93 -16.42 -2.85 -4.37
N ALA A 94 -15.82 -1.66 -4.47
CA ALA A 94 -15.78 -0.89 -5.71
C ALA A 94 -14.97 -1.59 -6.82
N LEU A 95 -14.04 -2.48 -6.47
CA LEU A 95 -13.30 -3.35 -7.38
C LEU A 95 -14.03 -4.68 -7.69
N GLY A 96 -15.26 -4.86 -7.20
CA GLY A 96 -16.14 -5.98 -7.54
C GLY A 96 -16.04 -7.19 -6.61
N LEU A 97 -15.39 -7.08 -5.45
CA LEU A 97 -15.37 -8.13 -4.43
C LEU A 97 -16.52 -7.94 -3.42
N SER A 98 -17.05 -9.02 -2.87
CA SER A 98 -18.02 -8.94 -1.75
C SER A 98 -17.29 -8.76 -0.42
N ALA A 99 -16.54 -7.67 -0.27
CA ALA A 99 -15.67 -7.45 0.88
C ALA A 99 -16.41 -6.84 2.09
N THR A 100 -15.94 -7.20 3.28
CA THR A 100 -16.39 -6.63 4.56
C THR A 100 -15.18 -6.19 5.38
N PRO A 101 -15.34 -5.33 6.41
CA PRO A 101 -14.21 -4.91 7.23
C PRO A 101 -13.46 -6.07 7.88
N GLY A 102 -14.16 -7.16 8.23
CA GLY A 102 -13.53 -8.35 8.80
C GLY A 102 -12.77 -9.23 7.79
N THR A 103 -13.06 -9.11 6.50
CA THR A 103 -12.51 -9.98 5.44
C THR A 103 -11.49 -9.29 4.55
N HIS A 104 -11.28 -7.98 4.71
CA HIS A 104 -10.39 -7.15 3.90
C HIS A 104 -9.02 -7.80 3.59
N LEU A 105 -8.41 -8.50 4.55
CA LEU A 105 -7.13 -9.19 4.35
C LEU A 105 -7.24 -10.37 3.37
N ALA A 106 -8.26 -11.22 3.52
CA ALA A 106 -8.50 -12.37 2.65
C ALA A 106 -8.94 -11.93 1.25
N ASP A 107 -9.78 -10.90 1.18
CA ASP A 107 -10.27 -10.34 -0.08
C ASP A 107 -9.16 -9.64 -0.84
N THR A 108 -8.29 -8.89 -0.15
CA THR A 108 -7.10 -8.30 -0.79
C THR A 108 -6.16 -9.39 -1.33
N ARG A 109 -5.96 -10.49 -0.60
CA ARG A 109 -5.17 -11.65 -1.11
C ARG A 109 -5.81 -12.26 -2.35
N SER A 110 -7.13 -12.36 -2.38
CA SER A 110 -7.88 -12.86 -3.55
C SER A 110 -7.72 -11.94 -4.74
N LEU A 111 -7.82 -10.62 -4.53
CA LEU A 111 -7.57 -9.61 -5.57
C LEU A 111 -6.11 -9.69 -6.06
N ALA A 112 -5.13 -9.71 -5.17
CA ALA A 112 -3.71 -9.84 -5.53
C ALA A 112 -3.44 -11.06 -6.40
N ASN A 113 -4.01 -12.22 -6.03
CA ASN A 113 -3.88 -13.44 -6.83
C ASN A 113 -4.58 -13.32 -8.20
N SER A 114 -5.72 -12.64 -8.27
CA SER A 114 -6.41 -12.40 -9.55
C SER A 114 -5.58 -11.50 -10.48
N ARG A 115 -4.95 -10.44 -9.96
CA ARG A 115 -4.07 -9.54 -10.71
C ARG A 115 -2.81 -10.26 -11.17
N ARG A 116 -2.19 -11.04 -10.27
CA ARG A 116 -1.07 -11.94 -10.58
C ARG A 116 -1.37 -12.85 -11.77
N ASN A 117 -2.52 -13.54 -11.74
CA ASN A 117 -2.92 -14.42 -12.85
C ASN A 117 -3.20 -13.64 -14.14
N ALA A 118 -3.90 -12.51 -14.05
CA ALA A 118 -4.26 -11.70 -15.21
C ALA A 118 -3.05 -11.11 -15.95
N LEU A 119 -1.96 -10.84 -15.22
CA LEU A 119 -0.73 -10.25 -15.75
C LEU A 119 0.41 -11.27 -15.92
N GLY A 120 0.14 -12.56 -15.70
CA GLY A 120 1.14 -13.64 -15.88
C GLY A 120 2.34 -13.53 -14.94
N ALA A 121 2.16 -12.99 -13.73
CA ALA A 121 3.22 -12.80 -12.75
C ALA A 121 3.39 -14.01 -11.82
N ASP A 122 4.57 -14.14 -11.22
CA ASP A 122 4.89 -15.17 -10.22
C ASP A 122 4.36 -14.79 -8.83
N TRP A 123 4.33 -13.49 -8.54
CA TRP A 123 3.87 -12.92 -7.27
C TRP A 123 3.00 -11.69 -7.50
N GLY A 124 2.15 -11.37 -6.53
CA GLY A 124 1.31 -10.18 -6.58
C GLY A 124 0.96 -9.65 -5.18
N PHE A 125 0.94 -8.33 -5.03
CA PHE A 125 0.49 -7.65 -3.81
C PHE A 125 -0.16 -6.29 -4.16
N LEU A 126 -0.85 -5.70 -3.18
CA LEU A 126 -1.50 -4.40 -3.32
C LEU A 126 -0.81 -3.31 -2.50
N ILE A 127 -0.86 -2.09 -3.01
CA ILE A 127 -0.44 -0.87 -2.34
C ILE A 127 -1.65 0.05 -2.27
N PHE A 128 -2.15 0.31 -1.07
CA PHE A 128 -3.17 1.33 -0.85
C PHE A 128 -2.50 2.64 -0.47
N VAL A 129 -2.74 3.67 -1.26
CA VAL A 129 -2.22 5.01 -1.01
C VAL A 129 -3.34 5.87 -0.47
N VAL A 130 -3.21 6.30 0.77
CA VAL A 130 -4.12 7.23 1.45
C VAL A 130 -3.66 8.65 1.17
N ASP A 131 -4.57 9.51 0.74
CA ASP A 131 -4.24 10.92 0.58
C ASP A 131 -4.05 11.58 1.95
N SER A 132 -3.00 12.39 2.07
CA SER A 132 -2.62 13.10 3.30
C SER A 132 -2.06 14.48 2.97
N PHE A 133 -2.37 15.02 1.78
CA PHE A 133 -1.77 16.26 1.30
C PHE A 133 -2.13 17.49 2.12
N ASN A 134 -3.34 17.54 2.68
CA ASN A 134 -3.77 18.60 3.58
C ASN A 134 -3.59 18.25 5.05
N ASP A 135 -3.12 17.03 5.35
CA ASP A 135 -2.73 16.62 6.70
C ASP A 135 -1.36 17.23 7.07
N VAL A 136 -1.25 17.73 8.31
CA VAL A 136 -0.09 18.55 8.71
C VAL A 136 1.15 17.71 8.97
N ASP A 137 0.99 16.50 9.51
CA ASP A 137 2.11 15.65 9.91
C ASP A 137 2.27 14.40 9.04
N GLY A 138 1.35 14.22 8.07
CA GLY A 138 1.32 13.17 7.07
C GLY A 138 1.05 11.78 7.66
N GLN A 139 0.44 11.72 8.84
CA GLN A 139 0.24 10.49 9.60
C GLN A 139 -1.24 10.24 9.90
N PHE A 140 -1.59 8.97 10.03
CA PHE A 140 -2.81 8.60 10.73
C PHE A 140 -2.75 9.11 12.18
N PRO A 141 -3.89 9.33 12.86
CA PRO A 141 -3.94 9.83 14.24
C PRO A 141 -3.22 8.95 15.29
N ASP A 142 -2.89 7.70 14.94
CA ASP A 142 -2.07 6.80 15.75
C ASP A 142 -0.57 6.86 15.44
N GLY A 143 -0.11 7.87 14.68
CA GLY A 143 1.29 8.18 14.39
C GLY A 143 1.93 7.30 13.32
N ARG A 144 1.14 6.51 12.58
CA ARG A 144 1.64 5.68 11.47
C ARG A 144 1.51 6.43 10.16
N SER A 145 2.45 6.24 9.25
CA SER A 145 2.37 6.80 7.88
C SER A 145 2.56 5.75 6.78
N ALA A 146 3.18 4.62 7.09
CA ALA A 146 3.27 3.45 6.24
C ALA A 146 3.33 2.17 7.08
N PHE A 147 2.86 1.06 6.51
CA PHE A 147 3.00 -0.28 7.08
C PHE A 147 2.63 -1.36 6.06
N ALA A 148 3.27 -2.53 6.18
CA ALA A 148 2.98 -3.71 5.40
C ALA A 148 2.53 -4.88 6.29
N TYR A 149 1.71 -5.76 5.72
CA TYR A 149 1.56 -7.10 6.29
C TYR A 149 2.77 -7.94 5.91
N LEU A 150 3.43 -8.52 6.91
CA LEU A 150 4.51 -9.48 6.68
C LEU A 150 4.01 -10.63 5.81
N ASN A 151 4.71 -10.93 4.71
CA ASN A 151 4.30 -11.91 3.70
C ASN A 151 2.99 -11.54 2.96
N GLY A 152 2.68 -10.24 2.91
CA GLY A 152 1.54 -9.69 2.20
C GLY A 152 0.19 -9.93 2.89
N PRO A 153 -0.92 -9.56 2.22
CA PRO A 153 -1.04 -9.35 0.78
C PRO A 153 -0.98 -7.88 0.35
N TYR A 154 -0.82 -6.94 1.29
CA TYR A 154 -0.76 -5.52 0.97
C TYR A 154 0.08 -4.71 1.94
N MET A 155 0.39 -3.49 1.51
CA MET A 155 0.88 -2.40 2.33
C MET A 155 0.01 -1.16 2.16
N VAL A 156 0.10 -0.27 3.15
CA VAL A 156 -0.56 1.03 3.17
C VAL A 156 0.53 2.09 3.27
N MET A 157 0.39 3.17 2.52
CA MET A 157 1.23 4.36 2.62
C MET A 157 0.33 5.59 2.56
N THR A 158 0.67 6.61 3.32
CA THR A 158 0.12 7.97 3.17
C THR A 158 0.88 8.71 2.06
N TYR A 159 0.28 9.75 1.45
CA TYR A 159 0.85 10.43 0.29
C TYR A 159 2.24 11.00 0.54
N ASP A 160 2.45 11.64 1.69
CA ASP A 160 3.71 12.26 2.09
C ASP A 160 4.49 11.40 3.11
N ASN A 161 3.98 10.24 3.50
CA ASN A 161 4.61 9.29 4.42
C ASN A 161 5.05 9.92 5.75
N GLY A 162 4.28 10.89 6.24
CA GLY A 162 4.64 11.64 7.43
C GLY A 162 5.79 12.61 7.18
N GLY A 163 6.81 12.60 8.04
CA GLY A 163 7.98 13.48 7.91
C GLY A 163 8.94 13.18 6.74
N TRP A 164 8.65 12.17 5.90
CA TRP A 164 9.50 11.81 4.76
C TRP A 164 9.28 12.72 3.55
N GLY A 165 8.04 13.16 3.32
CA GLY A 165 7.63 13.87 2.12
C GLY A 165 7.46 12.96 0.90
N ILE A 166 6.69 13.44 -0.09
CA ILE A 166 6.42 12.71 -1.34
C ILE A 166 7.71 12.36 -2.11
N ASP A 167 8.73 13.23 -2.09
CA ASP A 167 10.02 13.04 -2.79
C ASP A 167 10.89 11.91 -2.20
N ARG A 168 10.43 11.24 -1.14
CA ARG A 168 11.09 10.08 -0.51
C ARG A 168 10.17 8.87 -0.38
N MET A 169 9.02 8.88 -1.05
CA MET A 169 8.11 7.74 -1.05
C MET A 169 8.79 6.50 -1.64
N ASN A 170 9.71 6.65 -2.59
CA ASN A 170 10.52 5.54 -3.11
C ASN A 170 11.26 4.74 -2.02
N LEU A 171 11.83 5.41 -1.02
CA LEU A 171 12.55 4.76 0.09
C LEU A 171 11.58 3.96 0.97
N VAL A 172 10.44 4.56 1.29
CA VAL A 172 9.39 3.92 2.11
C VAL A 172 8.78 2.75 1.35
N ALA A 173 8.45 2.91 0.08
CA ALA A 173 7.93 1.84 -0.77
C ALA A 173 8.92 0.67 -0.89
N ALA A 174 10.22 0.96 -1.02
CA ALA A 174 11.25 -0.08 -1.05
C ALA A 174 11.32 -0.85 0.29
N HIS A 175 11.28 -0.14 1.41
CA HIS A 175 11.26 -0.70 2.77
C HIS A 175 10.06 -1.62 2.99
N GLU A 176 8.84 -1.11 2.77
CA GLU A 176 7.60 -1.86 2.97
C GLU A 176 7.48 -3.06 2.02
N THR A 177 8.02 -2.96 0.81
CA THR A 177 8.12 -4.10 -0.13
C THR A 177 9.00 -5.21 0.44
N GLY A 178 10.03 -4.88 1.21
CA GLY A 178 10.81 -5.89 1.94
C GLY A 178 9.93 -6.75 2.85
N HIS A 179 9.05 -6.13 3.65
CA HIS A 179 8.12 -6.84 4.53
C HIS A 179 7.11 -7.71 3.77
N ILE A 180 6.64 -7.27 2.61
CA ILE A 180 5.78 -8.09 1.73
C ILE A 180 6.46 -9.42 1.39
N PHE A 181 7.79 -9.44 1.30
CA PHE A 181 8.58 -10.66 1.05
C PHE A 181 9.31 -11.19 2.29
N GLY A 182 8.88 -10.73 3.47
CA GLY A 182 9.27 -11.30 4.76
C GLY A 182 10.55 -10.74 5.37
N SER A 183 11.11 -9.63 4.89
CA SER A 183 12.15 -8.94 5.67
C SER A 183 11.57 -8.38 6.96
N LEU A 184 12.38 -8.32 8.01
CA LEU A 184 12.01 -7.66 9.27
C LEU A 184 12.37 -6.18 9.24
N ASP A 185 11.87 -5.41 10.20
CA ASP A 185 12.23 -4.01 10.39
C ASP A 185 13.68 -3.87 10.86
N GLU A 186 14.37 -2.81 10.45
CA GLU A 186 15.79 -2.60 10.76
C GLU A 186 16.04 -1.58 11.90
N TYR A 187 14.99 -1.01 12.50
CA TYR A 187 15.13 -0.01 13.57
C TYR A 187 15.23 -0.64 14.96
N ALA A 188 15.96 0.00 15.89
CA ALA A 188 16.32 -0.57 17.19
C ALA A 188 15.14 -1.04 18.06
N SER A 189 13.97 -0.40 17.96
CA SER A 189 12.75 -0.79 18.69
C SER A 189 11.96 -1.94 18.05
N SER A 190 12.38 -2.44 16.88
CA SER A 190 11.80 -3.63 16.25
C SER A 190 12.23 -4.93 16.95
N GLU A 191 13.25 -4.87 17.82
CA GLU A 191 13.91 -6.02 18.44
C GLU A 191 14.53 -7.01 17.43
N CYS A 192 14.62 -6.63 16.16
CA CYS A 192 15.19 -7.43 15.08
C CYS A 192 16.69 -7.15 14.95
N SER A 193 17.49 -8.19 14.70
CA SER A 193 18.93 -8.11 14.50
C SER A 193 19.27 -8.22 13.02
N THR A 194 20.31 -7.54 12.56
CA THR A 194 20.87 -7.74 11.20
C THR A 194 21.43 -9.16 10.96
N ALA A 195 21.52 -9.98 12.02
CA ALA A 195 21.89 -11.39 11.94
C ALA A 195 20.69 -12.32 11.69
N ASP A 196 19.47 -11.80 11.80
CA ASP A 196 18.26 -12.58 11.64
C ASP A 196 18.00 -12.87 10.14
N THR A 197 17.68 -14.12 9.80
CA THR A 197 17.39 -14.52 8.41
C THR A 197 15.89 -14.74 8.24
N TRP A 198 15.28 -13.89 7.42
CA TRP A 198 13.83 -13.88 7.17
C TRP A 198 13.55 -13.57 5.69
N GLY A 199 12.44 -14.10 5.19
CA GLY A 199 11.95 -13.88 3.83
C GLY A 199 11.80 -15.14 2.98
N TYR A 200 11.15 -14.98 1.82
CA TYR A 200 10.95 -16.00 0.77
C TYR A 200 11.74 -15.71 -0.52
#